data_AF-A0A094GFM2-F1
#
_entry.id   AF-A0A094GFM2-F1
#
_cell.length_a   1.000
_cell.length_b   1.000
_cell.length_c   1.000
_cell.angle_alpha   90.00
_cell.angle_beta   90.00
_cell.angle_gamma   90.00
#
_symmetry.space_group_name_H-M   'P 1'
#
loop_
_entity.id
_entity.type
_entity.pdbx_description
1 polymer ?
#
loop_
_entity_poly.entity_id
_entity_poly.type
_entity_poly.pdbx_seq_one_letter_code
_entity_poly.pdbx_strand_id
1 'polypeptide(L)'
;MACRTYDPFFPANRLLASLGALTQEVSWGPPSMSLSDLSEKVMATCEADNDYSFIYTTDERDETPGRQWRPDPKQIQTDLSKPVHLIPLLSWSSWGEPMGATQTAHKDDVGFWLDNMIRLQPSEAPGEEVRRLLENWLYRPKDLTQPGAASKGFFRHTESDELNFGEAMLKALKQMRFSGTQEPVICEDGLFFSLKPLHERQDVELFAASRIRWIFGSPGLVRWKEGDKMKFSAGVFTGIVRHERAEAILVI
;
A
#
# COMPACT_ATOMS: atom_id res chain seq x y z
N MET A 1 34.44 -6.41 19.88
CA MET A 1 33.06 -6.60 19.37
C MET A 1 32.42 -5.23 19.28
N ALA A 2 32.17 -4.71 18.09
CA ALA A 2 31.41 -3.47 17.95
C ALA A 2 29.94 -3.82 18.19
N CYS A 3 29.43 -3.55 19.40
CA CYS A 3 28.00 -3.61 19.66
C CYS A 3 27.33 -2.54 18.79
N ARG A 4 26.32 -2.94 18.00
CA ARG A 4 25.47 -1.96 17.30
C ARG A 4 24.85 -1.06 18.37
N THR A 5 25.09 0.24 18.27
CA THR A 5 24.46 1.22 19.16
C THR A 5 22.98 1.25 18.84
N TYR A 6 22.13 0.94 19.83
CA TYR A 6 20.69 1.12 19.72
C TYR A 6 20.40 2.62 19.75
N ASP A 7 20.11 3.18 18.59
CA ASP A 7 19.49 4.49 18.48
C ASP A 7 18.00 4.25 18.16
N PRO A 8 17.06 4.61 19.05
CA PRO A 8 15.63 4.42 18.81
C PRO A 8 15.10 5.16 17.58
N PHE A 9 15.88 6.11 17.03
CA PHE A 9 15.59 6.83 15.79
C PHE A 9 16.35 6.25 14.59
N PHE A 10 17.10 5.16 14.74
CA PHE A 10 17.89 4.56 13.66
C PHE A 10 17.01 3.82 12.64
N PRO A 11 16.97 4.24 11.36
CA PRO A 11 16.12 3.64 10.34
C PRO A 11 16.33 2.12 10.15
N ALA A 12 17.56 1.62 10.36
CA ALA A 12 17.85 0.19 10.18
C ALA A 12 17.16 -0.71 11.21
N ASN A 13 16.81 -0.19 12.39
CA ASN A 13 16.14 -0.99 13.42
C ASN A 13 14.83 -1.59 12.92
N ARG A 14 14.13 -0.87 12.03
CA ARG A 14 12.88 -1.35 11.43
C ARG A 14 13.11 -2.53 10.49
N LEU A 15 14.06 -2.43 9.57
CA LEU A 15 14.38 -3.52 8.63
C LEU A 15 14.88 -4.76 9.36
N LEU A 16 15.72 -4.56 10.37
CA LEU A 16 16.21 -5.65 11.21
C LEU A 16 15.09 -6.30 12.04
N ALA A 17 14.16 -5.50 12.58
CA ALA A 17 12.97 -6.01 13.25
C ALA A 17 12.06 -6.78 12.28
N SER A 18 11.88 -6.31 11.05
CA SER A 18 11.18 -7.03 9.99
C SER A 18 11.82 -8.38 9.71
N LEU A 19 13.16 -8.44 9.54
CA LEU A 19 13.86 -9.70 9.35
C LEU A 19 13.66 -10.67 10.52
N GLY A 20 13.74 -10.19 11.76
CA GLY A 20 13.50 -11.01 12.95
C GLY A 20 12.05 -11.51 13.09
N ALA A 21 11.09 -10.82 12.48
CA ALA A 21 9.69 -11.24 12.43
C ALA A 21 9.42 -12.23 11.30
N LEU A 22 10.10 -12.06 10.15
CA LEU A 22 9.90 -12.87 8.95
C LEU A 22 10.62 -14.22 9.00
N THR A 23 11.80 -14.29 9.63
CA THR A 23 12.62 -15.50 9.61
C THR A 23 13.30 -15.79 10.95
N GLN A 24 13.46 -17.08 11.24
CA GLN A 24 14.24 -17.58 12.37
C GLN A 24 15.72 -17.79 12.01
N GLU A 25 16.09 -17.64 10.74
CA GLU A 25 17.49 -17.70 10.33
C GLU A 25 18.28 -16.53 10.91
N VAL A 26 19.58 -16.74 11.15
CA VAL A 26 20.48 -15.68 11.63
C VAL A 26 20.63 -14.62 10.52
N SER A 27 19.70 -13.67 10.52
CA SER A 27 19.42 -12.81 9.37
C SER A 27 20.10 -11.44 9.46
N TRP A 28 20.76 -11.13 10.58
CA TRP A 28 21.31 -9.80 10.90
C TRP A 28 22.53 -9.38 10.06
N GLY A 29 23.20 -10.33 9.40
CA GLY A 29 24.39 -10.09 8.57
C GLY A 29 25.55 -9.40 9.30
N PRO A 30 26.66 -9.05 8.61
CA PRO A 30 27.74 -8.29 9.22
C PRO A 30 27.27 -6.86 9.60
N PRO A 31 27.84 -6.22 10.63
CA PRO A 31 27.54 -4.82 10.98
C PRO A 31 27.78 -3.81 9.85
N SER A 32 28.51 -4.18 8.81
CA SER A 32 28.81 -3.35 7.64
C SER A 32 27.72 -3.34 6.56
N MET A 33 26.63 -4.10 6.72
CA MET A 33 25.53 -4.07 5.76
C MET A 33 24.91 -2.67 5.68
N SER A 34 24.74 -2.19 4.45
CA SER A 34 24.02 -0.95 4.18
C SER A 34 22.50 -1.13 4.38
N LEU A 35 21.75 -0.04 4.44
CA LEU A 35 20.28 -0.10 4.44
C LEU A 35 19.73 -0.75 3.17
N SER A 36 20.40 -0.56 2.03
CA SER A 36 20.07 -1.21 0.76
C SER A 36 20.23 -2.72 0.83
N ASP A 37 21.31 -3.22 1.43
CA ASP A 37 21.53 -4.65 1.63
C ASP A 37 20.46 -5.27 2.53
N LEU A 38 20.07 -4.55 3.61
CA LEU A 38 19.02 -5.00 4.51
C LEU A 38 17.64 -4.98 3.83
N SER A 39 17.34 -3.96 3.04
CA SER A 39 16.10 -3.85 2.26
C SER A 39 15.99 -4.98 1.24
N GLU A 40 17.07 -5.24 0.50
CA GLU A 40 17.14 -6.36 -0.45
C GLU A 40 16.92 -7.69 0.26
N LYS A 41 17.54 -7.87 1.43
CA LYS A 41 17.37 -9.11 2.21
C LYS A 41 15.93 -9.30 2.68
N VAL A 42 15.26 -8.26 3.17
CA VAL A 42 13.84 -8.34 3.54
C VAL A 42 13.00 -8.77 2.35
N MET A 43 13.16 -8.10 1.20
CA MET A 43 12.39 -8.44 0.00
C MET A 43 12.66 -9.87 -0.46
N ALA A 44 13.93 -10.30 -0.51
CA ALA A 44 14.30 -11.65 -0.92
C ALA A 44 13.75 -12.73 0.04
N THR A 45 13.71 -12.46 1.34
CA THR A 45 13.08 -13.37 2.31
C THR A 45 11.58 -13.49 2.05
N CYS A 46 10.88 -12.37 1.83
CA CYS A 46 9.46 -12.40 1.50
C CYS A 46 9.19 -13.12 0.15
N GLU A 47 10.01 -12.85 -0.88
CA GLU A 47 9.92 -13.52 -2.19
C GLU A 47 10.07 -15.04 -2.08
N ALA A 48 10.98 -15.52 -1.23
CA ALA A 48 11.18 -16.95 -0.99
C ALA A 48 9.95 -17.62 -0.35
N ASP A 49 9.19 -16.87 0.47
CA ASP A 49 7.96 -17.32 1.12
C ASP A 49 6.69 -17.05 0.27
N ASN A 50 6.86 -16.63 -1.00
CA ASN A 50 5.78 -16.22 -1.89
C ASN A 50 4.92 -15.06 -1.34
N ASP A 51 5.53 -14.16 -0.57
CA ASP A 51 4.93 -12.94 -0.06
C ASP A 51 5.54 -11.72 -0.76
N TYR A 52 4.73 -11.04 -1.55
CA TYR A 52 5.09 -9.84 -2.30
C TYR A 52 4.43 -8.59 -1.70
N SER A 53 3.96 -8.63 -0.44
CA SER A 53 3.25 -7.53 0.20
C SER A 53 4.13 -6.28 0.37
N PHE A 54 5.45 -6.45 0.33
CA PHE A 54 6.43 -5.36 0.36
C PHE A 54 6.33 -4.42 -0.85
N ILE A 55 5.60 -4.77 -1.91
CA ILE A 55 5.36 -3.86 -3.03
C ILE A 55 4.49 -2.66 -2.62
N TYR A 56 3.73 -2.77 -1.53
CA TYR A 56 2.84 -1.72 -1.02
C TYR A 56 3.56 -0.76 -0.08
N THR A 57 4.61 -0.13 -0.61
CA THR A 57 5.43 0.85 0.09
C THR A 57 5.49 2.16 -0.67
N THR A 58 6.01 3.21 -0.03
CA THR A 58 6.20 4.53 -0.65
C THR A 58 7.49 4.64 -1.47
N ASP A 59 8.23 3.54 -1.60
CA ASP A 59 9.53 3.49 -2.25
C ASP A 59 9.43 3.76 -3.75
N GLU A 60 10.53 4.29 -4.29
CA GLU A 60 10.75 4.32 -5.72
C GLU A 60 10.82 2.89 -6.28
N ARG A 61 10.43 2.72 -7.55
CA ARG A 61 10.49 1.41 -8.21
C ARG A 61 11.83 1.22 -8.90
N ASP A 62 12.30 -0.02 -8.93
CA ASP A 62 13.52 -0.40 -9.65
C ASP A 62 13.36 -0.11 -11.14
N GLU A 63 14.35 0.54 -11.75
CA GLU A 63 14.31 0.86 -13.19
C GLU A 63 14.84 -0.28 -14.08
N THR A 64 15.39 -1.33 -13.47
CA THR A 64 15.89 -2.51 -14.16
C THR A 64 14.74 -3.23 -14.86
N PRO A 65 14.88 -3.58 -16.17
CA PRO A 65 13.87 -4.35 -16.88
C PRO A 65 13.53 -5.66 -16.14
N GLY A 66 12.24 -5.92 -15.96
CA GLY A 66 11.74 -7.07 -15.21
C GLY A 66 11.72 -6.87 -13.69
N ARG A 67 12.03 -5.67 -13.18
CA ARG A 67 11.91 -5.35 -11.75
C ARG A 67 11.08 -4.10 -11.48
N GLN A 68 10.44 -3.53 -12.51
CA GLN A 68 9.74 -2.24 -12.38
C GLN A 68 8.54 -2.24 -11.42
N TRP A 69 8.02 -3.41 -11.03
CA TRP A 69 7.00 -3.55 -9.99
C TRP A 69 7.57 -3.50 -8.56
N ARG A 70 8.87 -3.77 -8.41
CA ARG A 70 9.57 -3.98 -7.14
C ARG A 70 10.11 -2.65 -6.59
N PRO A 71 10.07 -2.42 -5.26
CA PRO A 71 10.83 -1.33 -4.63
C PRO A 71 12.32 -1.37 -4.97
N ASP A 72 12.93 -0.21 -5.20
CA ASP A 72 14.37 -0.09 -5.43
C ASP A 72 15.13 -0.13 -4.09
N PRO A 73 15.95 -1.18 -3.83
CA PRO A 73 16.76 -1.23 -2.63
C PRO A 73 17.85 -0.14 -2.61
N LYS A 74 18.24 0.45 -3.74
CA LYS A 74 19.35 1.40 -3.88
C LYS A 74 18.94 2.87 -3.75
N GLN A 75 17.69 3.16 -3.41
CA GLN A 75 17.25 4.54 -3.22
C GLN A 75 18.08 5.27 -2.17
N ILE A 76 18.38 6.53 -2.45
CA ILE A 76 19.33 7.33 -1.66
C ILE A 76 18.58 8.02 -0.51
N GLN A 77 19.12 7.90 0.71
CA GLN A 77 18.65 8.71 1.83
C GLN A 77 19.10 10.15 1.68
N THR A 78 18.19 11.03 1.26
CA THR A 78 18.46 12.48 1.17
C THR A 78 18.16 13.21 2.47
N ASP A 79 17.34 12.63 3.35
CA ASP A 79 16.91 13.21 4.63
C ASP A 79 17.16 12.19 5.75
N LEU A 80 18.21 12.42 6.55
CA LEU A 80 18.61 11.55 7.66
C LEU A 80 17.57 11.50 8.79
N SER A 81 16.62 12.45 8.83
CA SER A 81 15.56 12.46 9.83
C SER A 81 14.39 11.54 9.49
N LYS A 82 14.36 11.00 8.26
CA LYS A 82 13.29 10.14 7.77
C LYS A 82 13.80 8.74 7.47
N PRO A 83 13.02 7.70 7.81
CA PRO A 83 13.37 6.36 7.40
C PRO A 83 13.28 6.25 5.88
N VAL A 84 14.19 5.48 5.32
CA VAL A 84 14.20 5.06 3.92
C VAL A 84 14.15 3.55 3.83
N HIS A 85 13.74 3.06 2.67
CA HIS A 85 13.52 1.65 2.32
C HIS A 85 12.29 1.07 2.96
N LEU A 86 11.47 0.40 2.15
CA LEU A 86 10.29 -0.38 2.51
C LEU A 86 9.33 0.35 3.46
N ILE A 87 9.09 1.64 3.23
CA ILE A 87 8.21 2.44 4.09
C ILE A 87 6.77 2.10 3.75
N PRO A 88 5.98 1.51 4.68
CA PRO A 88 4.62 1.09 4.37
C PRO A 88 3.80 2.25 3.80
N LEU A 89 3.00 1.97 2.78
CA LEU A 89 2.16 2.96 2.13
C LEU A 89 1.25 3.72 3.12
N LEU A 90 0.85 3.02 4.19
CA LEU A 90 -0.03 3.55 5.23
C LEU A 90 0.42 3.04 6.61
N SER A 91 0.45 3.93 7.61
CA SER A 91 0.71 3.55 9.00
C SER A 91 -0.59 3.18 9.71
N TRP A 92 -1.19 2.06 9.31
CA TRP A 92 -2.46 1.57 9.85
C TRP A 92 -2.46 0.05 10.03
N SER A 93 -3.37 -0.48 10.86
CA SER A 93 -3.52 -1.92 10.99
C SER A 93 -4.05 -2.52 9.70
N SER A 94 -3.41 -3.61 9.25
CA SER A 94 -3.83 -4.40 8.10
C SER A 94 -3.91 -5.86 8.48
N TRP A 95 -4.69 -6.63 7.72
CA TRP A 95 -4.78 -8.07 7.88
C TRP A 95 -5.01 -8.73 6.52
N GLY A 96 -4.66 -10.02 6.45
CA GLY A 96 -5.00 -10.88 5.33
C GLY A 96 -6.41 -11.45 5.45
N GLU A 97 -7.11 -11.67 4.33
CA GLU A 97 -8.38 -12.40 4.27
C GLU A 97 -8.26 -13.60 3.30
N PRO A 98 -8.26 -14.86 3.78
CA PRO A 98 -8.38 -15.28 5.18
C PRO A 98 -7.21 -14.82 6.05
N MET A 99 -7.38 -14.83 7.38
CA MET A 99 -6.38 -14.33 8.36
C MET A 99 -4.97 -14.82 8.02
N GLY A 100 -4.05 -13.87 7.83
CA GLY A 100 -2.64 -14.14 7.48
C GLY A 100 -2.34 -14.26 5.99
N ALA A 101 -3.35 -14.12 5.12
CA ALA A 101 -3.12 -14.04 3.67
C ALA A 101 -2.27 -12.82 3.28
N THR A 102 -1.43 -13.01 2.27
CA THR A 102 -0.47 -12.03 1.77
C THR A 102 -0.72 -11.76 0.28
N GLN A 103 0.07 -10.87 -0.31
CA GLN A 103 0.14 -10.74 -1.76
C GLN A 103 0.99 -11.88 -2.32
N THR A 104 0.41 -12.77 -3.11
CA THR A 104 1.15 -13.87 -3.76
C THR A 104 1.47 -13.55 -5.22
N ALA A 105 2.36 -14.34 -5.80
CA ALA A 105 2.68 -14.26 -7.21
C ALA A 105 3.01 -15.65 -7.78
N HIS A 106 3.05 -15.75 -9.11
CA HIS A 106 3.58 -16.92 -9.78
C HIS A 106 4.33 -16.53 -11.06
N LYS A 107 5.10 -17.49 -11.58
CA LYS A 107 5.83 -17.35 -12.84
C LYS A 107 5.41 -18.46 -13.79
N ASP A 108 5.22 -18.11 -15.05
CA ASP A 108 4.95 -19.04 -16.15
C ASP A 108 5.80 -18.70 -17.39
N ASP A 109 5.46 -19.28 -18.54
CA ASP A 109 6.16 -19.05 -19.82
C ASP A 109 5.94 -17.63 -20.38
N VAL A 110 4.88 -16.93 -19.94
CA VAL A 110 4.56 -15.57 -20.38
C VAL A 110 5.36 -14.56 -19.56
N GLY A 111 5.47 -14.77 -18.24
CA GLY A 111 6.20 -13.87 -17.38
C GLY A 111 5.91 -14.04 -15.91
N PHE A 112 5.93 -12.93 -15.18
CA PHE A 112 5.71 -12.90 -13.74
C PHE A 112 4.39 -12.20 -13.41
N TRP A 113 3.57 -12.83 -12.59
CA TRP A 113 2.19 -12.45 -12.35
C TRP A 113 1.95 -12.21 -10.86
N LEU A 114 1.34 -11.08 -10.52
CA LEU A 114 0.80 -10.85 -9.18
C LEU A 114 -0.61 -11.43 -9.10
N ASP A 115 -0.85 -12.34 -8.16
CA ASP A 115 -2.15 -12.96 -7.97
C ASP A 115 -3.11 -12.08 -7.16
N ASN A 116 -4.39 -12.46 -7.13
CA ASN A 116 -5.36 -11.86 -6.21
C ASN A 116 -5.48 -10.32 -6.35
N MET A 117 -5.37 -9.81 -7.57
CA MET A 117 -5.49 -8.38 -7.87
C MET A 117 -6.87 -8.10 -8.47
N ILE A 118 -7.54 -7.05 -8.01
CA ILE A 118 -8.82 -6.60 -8.57
C ILE A 118 -8.54 -5.42 -9.49
N ARG A 119 -8.85 -5.56 -10.78
CA ARG A 119 -8.77 -4.46 -11.73
C ARG A 119 -9.90 -3.47 -11.49
N LEU A 120 -9.56 -2.24 -11.15
CA LEU A 120 -10.52 -1.18 -10.87
C LEU A 120 -10.91 -0.48 -12.17
N GLN A 121 -12.21 -0.24 -12.34
CA GLN A 121 -12.76 0.46 -13.49
C GLN A 121 -13.03 1.92 -13.10
N PRO A 122 -12.36 2.90 -13.75
CA PRO A 122 -12.66 4.31 -13.55
C PRO A 122 -14.13 4.62 -13.87
N SER A 123 -14.73 5.53 -13.11
CA SER A 123 -16.12 5.95 -13.28
C SER A 123 -16.29 7.45 -12.98
N GLU A 124 -17.41 8.03 -13.42
CA GLU A 124 -17.76 9.42 -13.09
C GLU A 124 -18.16 9.59 -11.62
N ALA A 125 -18.68 8.53 -11.00
CA ALA A 125 -19.15 8.51 -9.61
C ALA A 125 -18.97 7.13 -8.98
N PRO A 126 -18.69 7.06 -7.66
CA PRO A 126 -18.71 5.79 -6.95
C PRO A 126 -20.15 5.29 -6.78
N GLY A 127 -20.32 3.97 -6.72
CA GLY A 127 -21.61 3.33 -6.47
C GLY A 127 -22.22 3.73 -5.12
N GLU A 128 -23.54 3.61 -5.01
CA GLU A 128 -24.29 3.99 -3.80
C GLU A 128 -23.85 3.19 -2.55
N GLU A 129 -23.53 1.91 -2.73
CA GLU A 129 -23.01 1.04 -1.67
C GLU A 129 -21.67 1.58 -1.12
N VAL A 130 -20.79 2.04 -2.02
CA VAL A 130 -19.50 2.63 -1.68
C VAL A 130 -19.68 3.93 -0.91
N ARG A 131 -20.61 4.79 -1.35
CA ARG A 131 -20.92 6.06 -0.67
C ARG A 131 -21.32 5.82 0.78
N ARG A 132 -22.22 4.87 1.02
CA ARG A 132 -22.65 4.50 2.39
C ARG A 132 -21.51 3.93 3.22
N LEU A 133 -20.63 3.12 2.62
CA LEU A 133 -19.46 2.61 3.32
C LEU A 133 -18.51 3.73 3.75
N LEU A 134 -18.19 4.65 2.83
CA LEU A 134 -17.30 5.77 3.09
C LEU A 134 -17.92 6.73 4.12
N GLU A 135 -19.21 7.04 4.00
CA GLU A 135 -19.94 7.88 4.96
C GLU A 135 -19.92 7.26 6.36
N ASN A 136 -20.25 5.97 6.47
CA ASN A 136 -20.21 5.26 7.75
C ASN A 136 -18.81 5.27 8.35
N TRP A 137 -17.77 5.07 7.57
CA TRP A 137 -16.41 5.03 8.10
C TRP A 137 -15.89 6.43 8.48
N LEU A 138 -16.17 7.44 7.66
CA LEU A 138 -15.73 8.81 7.87
C LEU A 138 -16.50 9.51 9.00
N TYR A 139 -17.81 9.26 9.15
CA TYR A 139 -18.68 10.09 9.96
C TYR A 139 -19.55 9.33 10.97
N ARG A 140 -19.34 8.00 11.17
CA ARG A 140 -20.19 7.14 12.02
C ARG A 140 -20.74 7.90 13.23
N PRO A 141 -22.08 8.08 13.32
CA PRO A 141 -22.68 8.70 14.49
C PRO A 141 -22.35 7.86 15.72
N LYS A 142 -22.07 8.54 16.82
CA LYS A 142 -21.88 7.89 18.11
C LYS A 142 -23.20 7.19 18.46
N ASP A 143 -23.17 5.87 18.61
CA ASP A 143 -24.35 5.14 19.08
C ASP A 143 -24.63 5.54 20.53
N LEU A 144 -25.64 6.40 20.73
CA LEU A 144 -26.02 6.91 22.04
C LEU A 144 -26.66 5.82 22.92
N THR A 145 -27.05 4.69 22.34
CA THR A 145 -27.65 3.56 23.05
C THR A 145 -26.61 2.60 23.63
N GLN A 146 -25.35 2.70 23.20
CA GLN A 146 -24.22 1.91 23.72
C GLN A 146 -23.09 2.81 24.27
N PRO A 147 -23.27 3.40 25.46
CA PRO A 147 -22.22 4.19 26.10
C PRO A 147 -21.00 3.31 26.42
N GLY A 148 -19.95 3.45 25.59
CA GLY A 148 -18.68 2.70 25.72
C GLY A 148 -18.17 2.12 24.39
N ALA A 149 -19.04 1.99 23.38
CA ALA A 149 -18.60 1.62 22.04
C ALA A 149 -17.77 2.78 21.44
N ALA A 150 -16.53 2.51 21.05
CA ALA A 150 -15.68 3.44 20.31
C ALA A 150 -16.17 3.61 18.86
N SER A 151 -17.41 4.04 18.66
CA SER A 151 -18.00 4.29 17.34
C SER A 151 -17.98 5.77 17.01
N LYS A 152 -16.81 6.38 17.01
CA LYS A 152 -16.63 7.69 16.36
C LYS A 152 -16.09 7.43 14.96
N GLY A 153 -16.78 7.94 13.94
CA GLY A 153 -16.15 8.14 12.62
C GLY A 153 -14.89 9.02 12.75
N PHE A 154 -14.07 9.04 11.69
CA PHE A 154 -12.87 9.87 11.64
C PHE A 154 -13.14 11.37 11.87
N PHE A 155 -14.31 11.85 11.44
CA PHE A 155 -14.75 13.23 11.56
C PHE A 155 -16.13 13.32 12.25
N ARG A 156 -16.45 14.51 12.76
CA ARG A 156 -17.81 14.81 13.24
C ARG A 156 -18.67 15.20 12.05
N HIS A 157 -19.90 14.71 12.01
CA HIS A 157 -20.87 15.16 11.03
C HIS A 157 -21.30 16.59 11.36
N THR A 158 -21.04 17.56 10.48
CA THR A 158 -21.58 18.92 10.54
C THR A 158 -22.57 19.09 9.39
N GLU A 159 -23.76 19.63 9.66
CA GLU A 159 -24.86 19.77 8.69
C GLU A 159 -24.53 20.71 7.50
N SER A 160 -23.37 21.37 7.53
CA SER A 160 -22.93 22.38 6.55
C SER A 160 -22.00 21.89 5.46
N ASP A 161 -21.54 20.64 5.51
CA ASP A 161 -20.48 20.17 4.61
C ASP A 161 -21.11 19.48 3.39
N GLU A 162 -21.04 20.10 2.21
CA GLU A 162 -21.19 19.36 0.95
C GLU A 162 -20.05 18.33 0.88
N LEU A 163 -20.39 17.06 1.03
CA LEU A 163 -19.42 15.99 1.22
C LEU A 163 -18.69 15.64 -0.08
N ASN A 164 -17.52 16.25 -0.30
CA ASN A 164 -16.53 15.67 -1.20
C ASN A 164 -15.83 14.49 -0.48
N PHE A 165 -16.33 13.27 -0.69
CA PHE A 165 -15.75 12.05 -0.11
C PHE A 165 -14.26 11.88 -0.44
N GLY A 166 -13.81 12.34 -1.61
CA GLY A 166 -12.41 12.29 -2.00
C GLY A 166 -11.52 13.13 -1.09
N GLU A 167 -11.90 14.38 -0.85
CA GLU A 167 -11.17 15.30 0.04
C GLU A 167 -11.19 14.82 1.50
N ALA A 168 -12.36 14.39 1.99
CA ALA A 168 -12.51 13.88 3.35
C ALA A 168 -11.64 12.64 3.57
N MET A 169 -11.69 11.68 2.63
CA MET A 169 -10.87 10.48 2.70
C MET A 169 -9.38 10.81 2.58
N LEU A 170 -8.97 11.69 1.67
CA LEU A 170 -7.57 12.13 1.58
C LEU A 170 -7.09 12.72 2.91
N LYS A 171 -7.91 13.55 3.56
CA LYS A 171 -7.61 14.12 4.88
C LYS A 171 -7.45 13.03 5.95
N ALA A 172 -8.27 11.98 5.93
CA ALA A 172 -8.14 10.84 6.82
C ALA A 172 -6.85 10.05 6.54
N LEU A 173 -6.56 9.75 5.26
CA LEU A 173 -5.34 9.07 4.83
C LEU A 173 -4.07 9.84 5.23
N LYS A 174 -4.09 11.18 5.16
CA LYS A 174 -2.99 12.04 5.63
C LYS A 174 -2.72 11.88 7.12
N GLN A 175 -3.76 11.70 7.95
CA GLN A 175 -3.59 11.39 9.38
C GLN A 175 -2.94 10.01 9.61
N MET A 176 -3.10 9.09 8.66
CA MET A 176 -2.44 7.78 8.63
C MET A 176 -1.07 7.80 7.90
N ARG A 177 -0.51 9.00 7.67
CA ARG A 177 0.79 9.25 7.04
C ARG A 177 0.88 8.89 5.55
N PHE A 178 -0.25 8.77 4.86
CA PHE A 178 -0.23 8.64 3.40
C PHE A 178 0.42 9.87 2.75
N SER A 179 1.43 9.67 1.92
CA SER A 179 2.20 10.76 1.30
C SER A 179 1.63 11.22 -0.05
N GLY A 180 0.78 10.45 -0.73
CA GLY A 180 0.17 10.86 -2.01
C GLY A 180 -0.70 12.12 -1.86
N THR A 181 -0.67 13.00 -2.84
CA THR A 181 -1.22 14.37 -2.74
C THR A 181 -2.33 14.68 -3.74
N GLN A 182 -2.68 13.73 -4.61
CA GLN A 182 -3.67 13.96 -5.66
C GLN A 182 -5.08 13.62 -5.22
N GLU A 183 -6.03 14.21 -5.95
CA GLU A 183 -7.41 13.73 -5.96
C GLU A 183 -7.45 12.25 -6.37
N PRO A 184 -8.39 11.48 -5.81
CA PRO A 184 -8.51 10.08 -6.16
C PRO A 184 -9.01 9.93 -7.59
N VAL A 185 -8.59 8.85 -8.25
CA VAL A 185 -9.33 8.34 -9.40
C VAL A 185 -10.62 7.70 -8.87
N ILE A 186 -11.76 8.22 -9.30
CA ILE A 186 -13.07 7.66 -8.95
C ILE A 186 -13.27 6.36 -9.73
N CYS A 187 -13.64 5.30 -9.03
CA CYS A 187 -13.93 3.98 -9.58
C CYS A 187 -15.33 3.54 -9.15
N GLU A 188 -15.93 2.59 -9.88
CA GLU A 188 -17.27 2.07 -9.55
C GLU A 188 -17.34 1.55 -8.10
N ASP A 189 -16.33 0.77 -7.70
CA ASP A 189 -16.25 0.13 -6.39
C ASP A 189 -15.53 0.98 -5.32
N GLY A 190 -15.08 2.20 -5.61
CA GLY A 190 -14.28 2.98 -4.65
C GLY A 190 -13.55 4.20 -5.18
N LEU A 191 -12.58 4.65 -4.39
CA LEU A 191 -11.66 5.74 -4.70
C LEU A 191 -10.23 5.20 -4.67
N PHE A 192 -9.44 5.51 -5.68
CA PHE A 192 -8.03 5.12 -5.73
C PHE A 192 -7.13 6.35 -5.59
N PHE A 193 -6.37 6.40 -4.50
CA PHE A 193 -5.40 7.45 -4.23
C PHE A 193 -4.01 6.96 -4.61
N SER A 194 -3.50 7.44 -5.74
CA SER A 194 -2.14 7.10 -6.17
C SER A 194 -1.09 7.80 -5.31
N LEU A 195 0.02 7.11 -5.07
CA LEU A 195 1.18 7.73 -4.43
C LEU A 195 1.81 8.79 -5.33
N LYS A 196 1.94 8.48 -6.63
CA LYS A 196 2.50 9.37 -7.66
C LYS A 196 1.42 10.03 -8.51
N PRO A 197 1.72 11.24 -9.04
CA PRO A 197 0.87 11.89 -10.01
C PRO A 197 0.54 11.07 -11.26
N LEU A 198 -0.75 10.99 -11.59
CA LEU A 198 -1.25 10.27 -12.78
C LEU A 198 -1.71 11.19 -13.92
N HIS A 199 -1.66 12.51 -13.75
CA HIS A 199 -1.98 13.45 -14.83
C HIS A 199 -1.06 13.20 -16.04
N GLU A 200 -1.64 13.24 -17.24
CA GLU A 200 -0.94 13.08 -18.53
C GLU A 200 -0.30 11.69 -18.75
N ARG A 201 -0.55 10.72 -17.86
CA ARG A 201 -0.10 9.33 -18.04
C ARG A 201 -1.01 8.61 -19.04
N GLN A 202 -0.40 7.79 -19.89
CA GLN A 202 -1.10 6.98 -20.89
C GLN A 202 -1.29 5.55 -20.39
N ASP A 203 -2.36 4.89 -20.84
CA ASP A 203 -2.66 3.49 -20.53
C ASP A 203 -2.61 3.17 -19.03
N VAL A 204 -3.24 4.03 -18.22
CA VAL A 204 -3.29 3.87 -16.76
C VAL A 204 -4.22 2.72 -16.41
N GLU A 205 -3.69 1.73 -15.69
CA GLU A 205 -4.46 0.64 -15.11
C GLU A 205 -4.31 0.65 -13.59
N LEU A 206 -5.44 0.49 -12.90
CA LEU A 206 -5.55 0.57 -11.46
C LEU A 206 -5.92 -0.80 -10.89
N PHE A 207 -5.26 -1.19 -9.80
CA PHE A 207 -5.48 -2.47 -9.16
C PHE A 207 -5.57 -2.32 -7.64
N ALA A 208 -6.44 -3.10 -7.02
CA ALA A 208 -6.54 -3.26 -5.58
C ALA A 208 -6.13 -4.68 -5.17
N ALA A 209 -5.39 -4.81 -4.08
CA ALA A 209 -5.12 -6.12 -3.49
C ALA A 209 -6.43 -6.73 -2.97
N SER A 210 -6.72 -7.97 -3.34
CA SER A 210 -7.90 -8.68 -2.82
C SER A 210 -7.65 -9.26 -1.44
N ARG A 211 -6.43 -9.74 -1.15
CA ARG A 211 -6.16 -10.51 0.07
C ARG A 211 -5.68 -9.67 1.24
N ILE A 212 -5.10 -8.49 1.00
CA ILE A 212 -4.64 -7.59 2.05
C ILE A 212 -5.68 -6.50 2.24
N ARG A 213 -6.10 -6.27 3.49
CA ARG A 213 -7.21 -5.37 3.79
C ARG A 213 -6.88 -4.35 4.86
N TRP A 214 -7.56 -3.22 4.72
CA TRP A 214 -7.88 -2.27 5.78
C TRP A 214 -9.38 -2.28 6.01
N ILE A 215 -9.82 -1.69 7.12
CA ILE A 215 -11.25 -1.57 7.45
C ILE A 215 -12.05 -0.81 6.40
N PHE A 216 -11.40 0.06 5.62
CA PHE A 216 -12.02 0.92 4.61
C PHE A 216 -11.60 0.58 3.16
N GLY A 217 -10.80 -0.47 2.95
CA GLY A 217 -10.31 -0.79 1.61
C GLY A 217 -9.10 -1.72 1.62
N SER A 218 -8.13 -1.44 0.76
CA SER A 218 -6.94 -2.27 0.56
C SER A 218 -5.78 -1.44 0.00
N PRO A 219 -4.53 -1.90 0.12
CA PRO A 219 -3.47 -1.37 -0.71
C PRO A 219 -3.75 -1.69 -2.18
N GLY A 220 -3.11 -0.94 -3.05
CA GLY A 220 -3.28 -1.05 -4.48
C GLY A 220 -2.01 -0.71 -5.25
N LEU A 221 -2.06 -1.02 -6.54
CA LEU A 221 -0.98 -0.83 -7.49
C LEU A 221 -1.55 -0.12 -8.72
N VAL A 222 -0.84 0.87 -9.21
CA VAL A 222 -1.12 1.50 -10.50
C VAL A 222 0.05 1.23 -11.43
N ARG A 223 -0.26 0.97 -12.70
CA ARG A 223 0.73 0.94 -13.77
C ARG A 223 0.31 1.85 -14.92
N TRP A 224 1.29 2.35 -15.65
CA TRP A 224 1.08 3.17 -16.83
C TRP A 224 2.23 3.00 -17.81
N LYS A 225 2.01 3.42 -19.05
CA LYS A 225 3.02 3.43 -20.10
C LYS A 225 3.74 4.78 -20.16
N GLU A 226 5.07 4.73 -20.19
CA GLU A 226 5.93 5.89 -20.40
C GLU A 226 6.95 5.55 -21.50
N GLY A 227 6.68 6.01 -22.72
CA GLY A 227 7.39 5.52 -23.92
C GLY A 227 7.14 4.02 -24.10
N ASP A 228 8.21 3.22 -24.23
CA ASP A 228 8.12 1.76 -24.36
C ASP A 228 8.24 1.03 -23.00
N LYS A 229 8.24 1.77 -21.89
CA LYS A 229 8.42 1.19 -20.55
C LYS A 229 7.12 1.21 -19.76
N MET A 230 6.82 0.09 -19.11
CA MET A 230 5.83 0.05 -18.04
C MET A 230 6.44 0.60 -16.75
N LYS A 231 5.70 1.50 -16.10
CA LYS A 231 6.03 2.08 -14.80
C LYS A 231 4.96 1.70 -13.79
N PHE A 232 5.34 1.63 -12.52
CA PHE A 232 4.45 1.24 -11.43
C PHE A 232 4.53 2.23 -10.26
N SER A 233 3.45 2.30 -9.49
CA SER A 233 3.42 3.00 -8.19
C SER A 233 2.39 2.36 -7.28
N ALA A 234 2.62 2.41 -5.97
CA ALA A 234 1.61 1.98 -5.01
C ALA A 234 0.47 3.02 -4.91
N GLY A 235 -0.67 2.61 -4.38
CA GLY A 235 -1.81 3.48 -4.11
C GLY A 235 -2.72 2.90 -3.04
N VAL A 236 -3.57 3.74 -2.47
CA VAL A 236 -4.57 3.34 -1.47
C VAL A 236 -5.91 3.24 -2.19
N PHE A 237 -6.51 2.05 -2.19
CA PHE A 237 -7.89 1.88 -2.60
C PHE A 237 -8.79 1.95 -1.37
N THR A 238 -9.83 2.79 -1.44
CA THR A 238 -10.85 2.89 -0.40
C THR A 238 -12.22 2.59 -1.00
N GLY A 239 -12.90 1.58 -0.50
CA GLY A 239 -14.13 1.09 -1.12
C GLY A 239 -14.36 -0.40 -0.86
N ILE A 240 -15.12 -1.02 -1.76
CA ILE A 240 -15.56 -2.40 -1.64
C ILE A 240 -14.59 -3.31 -2.40
N VAL A 241 -13.97 -4.22 -1.67
CA VAL A 241 -13.05 -5.22 -2.23
C VAL A 241 -13.88 -6.42 -2.70
N ARG A 242 -14.16 -6.48 -4.01
CA ARG A 242 -14.92 -7.56 -4.69
C ARG A 242 -14.02 -8.79 -4.94
N HIS A 243 -13.79 -9.60 -3.91
CA HIS A 243 -12.82 -10.71 -3.95
C HIS A 243 -13.05 -11.70 -5.11
N GLU A 244 -14.30 -11.88 -5.51
CA GLU A 244 -14.73 -12.74 -6.62
C GLU A 244 -14.26 -12.24 -7.99
N ARG A 245 -13.86 -10.98 -8.11
CA ARG A 245 -13.30 -10.35 -9.33
C ARG A 245 -11.77 -10.40 -9.36
N ALA A 246 -11.13 -11.03 -8.39
CA ALA A 246 -9.68 -11.05 -8.31
C ALA A 246 -9.07 -11.94 -9.41
N GLU A 247 -8.06 -11.41 -10.09
CA GLU A 247 -7.32 -12.04 -11.18
C GLU A 247 -5.80 -12.00 -10.92
N ALA A 248 -5.04 -12.71 -11.74
CA ALA A 248 -3.60 -12.54 -11.81
C ALA A 248 -3.26 -11.49 -12.87
N ILE A 249 -2.32 -10.59 -12.58
CA ILE A 249 -1.90 -9.52 -13.49
C ILE A 249 -0.41 -9.65 -13.84
N LEU A 250 -0.09 -9.56 -15.13
CA LEU A 250 1.28 -9.63 -15.62
C LEU A 250 2.04 -8.36 -15.23
N VAL A 251 3.22 -8.50 -14.64
CA VAL A 251 4.06 -7.36 -14.24
C VAL A 251 5.49 -7.41 -14.80
N ILE A 252 5.87 -8.51 -15.43
CA ILE A 252 7.09 -8.68 -16.24
C ILE A 252 6.72 -9.39 -17.53
#